data_AF-A0A3D5RAQ5-F1
#
_entry.id   AF-A0A3D5RAQ5-F1
#
_cell.length_a   1.000
_cell.length_b   1.000
_cell.length_c   1.000
_cell.angle_alpha   90.00
_cell.angle_beta   90.00
_cell.angle_gamma   90.00
#
_symmetry.space_group_name_H-M   'P 1'
#
loop_
_entity.id
_entity.type
_entity.pdbx_description
1 polymer ?
#
loop_
_entity_poly.entity_id
_entity_poly.type
_entity_poly.pdbx_seq_one_letter_code
_entity_poly.pdbx_strand_id
1 'polypeptide(L)'
;LSNSRILEKVKNLEEIDYDKGSPSRYYKIKGAKGKIGLINPISRHFCNTCNRIRLTADGNIKPCLHSDLEIDMKKHLGSEEEIYEGLLEAVNRKPSQHHINEEGYDPIK
;
A
#
# COMPACT_ATOMS: atom_id res chain seq x y z
N LEU A 1 12.99 -3.42 -10.98
CA LEU A 1 13.42 -2.30 -11.85
C LEU A 1 13.25 -1.01 -11.06
N SER A 2 14.32 -0.27 -10.78
CA SER A 2 14.23 1.03 -10.12
C SER A 2 13.62 2.07 -11.07
N ASN A 3 12.84 3.02 -10.53
CA ASN A 3 12.37 4.20 -11.26
C ASN A 3 13.53 4.95 -11.95
N SER A 4 14.73 4.95 -11.36
CA SER A 4 15.91 5.62 -11.94
C SER A 4 16.22 5.14 -13.36
N ARG A 5 16.11 3.83 -13.62
CA ARG A 5 16.37 3.25 -14.94
C ARG A 5 15.35 3.70 -16.00
N ILE A 6 14.11 3.98 -15.60
CA ILE A 6 13.08 4.52 -16.50
C ILE A 6 13.38 5.99 -16.80
N LEU A 7 13.70 6.76 -15.76
CA LEU A 7 13.98 8.20 -15.87
C LEU A 7 15.27 8.48 -16.67
N GLU A 8 16.28 7.60 -16.60
CA GLU A 8 17.49 7.67 -17.43
C GLU A 8 17.18 7.50 -18.93
N LYS A 9 16.23 6.63 -19.27
CA LYS A 9 15.82 6.36 -20.65
C LYS A 9 14.83 7.39 -21.19
N VAL A 10 14.01 7.97 -20.32
CA VAL A 10 12.93 8.91 -20.68
C VAL A 10 13.15 10.23 -19.95
N LYS A 11 14.12 11.02 -20.44
CA LYS A 11 14.63 12.22 -19.76
C LYS A 11 13.66 13.41 -19.69
N ASN A 12 12.58 13.38 -20.49
CA ASN A 12 11.57 14.44 -20.55
C ASN A 12 10.40 14.22 -19.57
N LEU A 13 10.52 13.29 -18.62
CA LEU A 13 9.58 13.10 -17.54
C LEU A 13 9.91 14.05 -16.38
N GLU A 14 9.05 15.02 -16.14
CA GLU A 14 9.11 15.93 -15.00
C GLU A 14 8.24 15.37 -13.87
N GLU A 15 8.80 15.21 -12.67
CA GLU A 15 8.00 14.80 -11.50
C GLU A 15 6.99 15.89 -11.15
N ILE A 16 5.76 15.49 -10.87
CA ILE A 16 4.66 16.38 -10.46
C ILE A 16 4.11 15.94 -9.11
N ASP A 17 3.31 16.80 -8.48
CA ASP A 17 2.68 16.49 -7.20
C ASP A 17 1.86 15.19 -7.24
N TYR A 18 1.86 14.48 -6.13
CA TYR A 18 1.24 13.17 -6.00
C TYR A 18 0.66 12.97 -4.59
N ASP A 19 -0.36 12.13 -4.50
CA ASP A 19 -0.92 11.73 -3.22
C ASP A 19 0.11 10.91 -2.44
N LYS A 20 0.42 11.36 -1.21
CA LYS A 20 1.37 10.67 -0.33
C LYS A 20 0.93 9.24 0.00
N GLY A 21 -0.36 8.94 0.02
CA GLY A 21 -0.91 7.59 0.20
C GLY A 21 -0.82 6.71 -1.05
N SER A 22 -0.50 7.29 -2.21
CA SER A 22 -0.36 6.58 -3.46
C SER A 22 0.96 5.80 -3.52
N PRO A 23 0.94 4.53 -3.98
CA PRO A 23 2.16 3.78 -4.23
C PRO A 23 2.94 4.27 -5.46
N SER A 24 2.36 5.18 -6.26
CA SER A 24 2.98 5.70 -7.49
C SER A 24 3.47 7.13 -7.32
N ARG A 25 4.66 7.42 -7.86
CA ARG A 25 5.06 8.80 -8.16
C ARG A 25 4.58 9.22 -9.52
N TYR A 26 4.07 10.45 -9.64
CA TYR A 26 3.53 10.97 -10.89
C TYR A 26 4.55 11.82 -11.64
N TYR A 27 4.57 11.63 -12.95
CA TYR A 27 5.43 12.34 -13.89
C TYR A 27 4.61 12.84 -15.07
N LYS A 28 5.10 13.88 -15.73
CA LYS A 28 4.46 14.46 -16.92
C LYS A 28 5.51 14.86 -17.95
N ILE A 29 5.19 14.66 -19.22
CA ILE A 29 5.95 15.24 -20.33
C ILE A 29 5.39 16.63 -20.61
N LYS A 30 6.26 17.64 -20.73
CA LYS A 30 5.85 19.01 -21.05
C LYS A 30 4.97 19.06 -22.31
N GLY A 31 3.80 19.68 -22.19
CA GLY A 31 2.81 19.78 -23.28
C GLY A 31 1.91 18.55 -23.48
N ALA A 32 2.16 17.43 -22.79
CA ALA A 32 1.28 16.26 -22.87
C ALA A 32 -0.03 16.48 -22.09
N LYS A 33 -1.11 15.88 -22.59
CA LYS A 33 -2.43 15.92 -21.92
C LYS A 33 -2.47 15.05 -20.66
N GLY A 34 -1.72 13.94 -20.63
CA GLY A 34 -1.75 12.95 -19.55
C GLY A 34 -0.62 13.06 -18.53
N LYS A 35 -0.65 12.15 -17.56
CA LYS A 35 0.41 11.89 -16.56
C LYS A 35 0.74 10.40 -16.53
N ILE A 36 1.95 10.06 -16.09
CA ILE A 36 2.45 8.69 -15.96
C ILE A 36 2.75 8.43 -14.48
N GLY A 37 2.25 7.31 -13.94
CA GLY A 37 2.56 6.87 -12.58
C GLY A 37 3.59 5.74 -12.58
N LEU A 38 4.69 5.92 -11.87
CA LEU A 38 5.68 4.86 -11.66
C LEU A 38 5.54 4.28 -10.25
N ILE A 39 5.17 3.00 -10.17
CA ILE A 39 5.04 2.24 -8.92
C ILE A 39 6.31 1.43 -8.70
N ASN A 40 6.92 1.56 -7.52
CA ASN A 40 8.16 0.87 -7.18
C ASN A 40 8.01 0.13 -5.85
N PRO A 41 7.40 -1.07 -5.84
CA PRO A 41 6.96 -1.73 -4.61
C PRO A 41 8.12 -2.31 -3.78
N ILE A 42 9.28 -2.51 -4.40
CA ILE A 42 10.44 -3.16 -3.77
C ILE A 42 11.42 -2.09 -3.28
N SER A 43 11.92 -1.22 -4.17
CA SER A 43 13.02 -0.31 -3.81
C SER A 43 12.60 1.03 -3.21
N ARG A 44 11.30 1.33 -3.14
CA ARG A 44 10.76 2.51 -2.42
C ARG A 44 9.51 2.15 -1.64
N HIS A 45 9.67 1.87 -0.36
CA HIS A 45 8.53 1.64 0.53
C HIS A 45 7.67 2.90 0.67
N PHE A 46 6.35 2.73 0.61
CA PHE A 46 5.35 3.75 0.93
C PHE A 46 4.56 3.38 2.20
N CYS A 47 5.01 2.37 2.96
CA CYS A 47 4.29 1.85 4.13
C CYS A 47 4.00 2.94 5.16
N ASN A 48 4.94 3.86 5.39
CA ASN A 48 4.81 4.99 6.33
C ASN A 48 3.66 5.95 5.98
N THR A 49 3.21 5.97 4.74
CA THR A 49 2.09 6.80 4.27
C THR A 49 0.88 5.96 3.85
N CYS A 50 0.96 4.63 4.00
CA CYS A 50 -0.10 3.71 3.62
C CYS A 50 -1.29 3.81 4.59
N ASN A 51 -2.44 4.26 4.09
CA ASN A 51 -3.69 4.40 4.82
C ASN A 51 -4.71 3.28 4.52
N ARG A 52 -4.26 2.17 3.91
CA ARG A 52 -5.14 1.07 3.50
C ARG A 52 -5.18 -0.07 4.52
N ILE A 53 -6.38 -0.56 4.77
CA ILE A 53 -6.71 -1.89 5.31
C ILE A 53 -7.71 -2.53 4.32
N ARG A 54 -7.95 -3.84 4.39
CA ARG A 54 -8.82 -4.56 3.44
C ARG A 54 -9.80 -5.46 4.16
N LEU A 55 -11.02 -5.53 3.68
CA LEU A 55 -11.99 -6.58 4.03
C LEU A 55 -11.83 -7.73 3.02
N THR A 56 -11.62 -8.95 3.53
CA THR A 56 -11.56 -10.18 2.73
C THR A 56 -12.98 -10.69 2.44
N ALA A 57 -13.12 -11.56 1.44
CA ALA A 57 -14.42 -12.09 1.03
C ALA A 57 -15.08 -12.98 2.11
N ASP A 58 -14.30 -13.57 3.00
CA ASP A 58 -14.75 -14.39 4.12
C ASP A 58 -15.00 -13.60 5.42
N GLY A 59 -14.86 -12.27 5.36
CA GLY A 59 -15.27 -11.36 6.44
C GLY A 59 -14.18 -10.99 7.43
N ASN A 60 -12.90 -11.08 7.06
CA ASN A 60 -11.79 -10.66 7.92
C ASN A 60 -11.23 -9.31 7.47
N ILE A 61 -10.67 -8.53 8.40
CA ILE A 61 -9.86 -7.37 8.07
C ILE A 61 -8.39 -7.78 8.02
N LYS A 62 -7.76 -7.49 6.88
CA LYS A 62 -6.32 -7.65 6.64
C LYS A 62 -5.63 -6.28 6.73
N PRO A 63 -4.87 -6.00 7.80
CA PRO A 63 -4.25 -4.68 8.02
C PRO A 63 -3.17 -4.31 7.00
N CYS A 64 -2.51 -5.31 6.41
CA CYS A 64 -1.47 -5.14 5.40
C CYS A 64 -1.61 -6.22 4.32
N LEU A 65 -1.43 -5.83 3.04
CA LEU A 65 -1.48 -6.80 1.93
C LEU A 65 -0.45 -7.93 2.09
N HIS A 66 0.69 -7.59 2.70
CA HIS A 66 1.84 -8.48 2.85
C HIS A 66 2.01 -8.95 4.31
N SER A 67 0.91 -9.11 5.05
CA SER A 67 0.91 -9.78 6.36
C SER A 67 -0.14 -10.90 6.39
N ASP A 68 0.17 -12.03 7.03
CA ASP A 68 -0.78 -13.13 7.28
C ASP A 68 -1.81 -12.78 8.36
N LEU A 69 -1.65 -11.63 9.01
CA LEU A 69 -2.58 -11.17 10.01
C LEU A 69 -3.94 -10.88 9.39
N GLU A 70 -4.95 -11.55 9.91
CA GLU A 70 -6.36 -11.31 9.65
C GLU A 70 -7.14 -11.24 10.97
N ILE A 71 -8.09 -10.31 11.04
CA ILE A 71 -8.96 -10.09 12.19
C ILE A 71 -10.37 -10.44 11.78
N ASP A 72 -10.94 -11.44 12.43
CA ASP A 72 -12.29 -11.95 12.13
C ASP A 72 -13.36 -10.94 12.56
N MET A 73 -13.83 -10.13 11.62
CA MET A 73 -14.83 -9.09 11.91
C MET A 73 -16.20 -9.66 12.21
N LYS A 74 -16.48 -10.93 11.88
CA LYS A 74 -17.79 -11.55 12.17
C LYS A 74 -18.05 -11.61 13.68
N LYS A 75 -17.00 -11.62 14.50
CA LYS A 75 -17.07 -11.56 15.97
C LYS A 75 -17.44 -10.19 16.52
N HIS A 76 -17.40 -9.16 15.67
CA HIS A 76 -17.58 -7.76 16.04
C HIS A 76 -18.86 -7.16 15.44
N LEU A 77 -19.77 -7.96 14.87
CA LEU A 77 -20.97 -7.47 14.19
C LEU A 77 -22.17 -7.26 15.14
N GLY A 78 -21.99 -7.36 16.46
CA GLY A 78 -23.07 -7.25 17.43
C GLY A 78 -23.60 -5.83 17.59
N SER A 79 -22.73 -4.82 17.47
CA SER A 79 -23.10 -3.40 17.52
C SER A 79 -22.12 -2.52 16.75
N GLU A 80 -22.44 -1.23 16.59
CA GLU A 80 -21.53 -0.26 15.97
C GLU A 80 -20.24 -0.09 16.78
N GLU A 81 -20.34 -0.12 18.11
CA GLU A 81 -19.20 -0.03 19.02
C GLU A 81 -18.27 -1.24 18.86
N GLU A 82 -18.80 -2.45 18.76
CA GLU A 82 -17.99 -3.65 18.53
C GLU A 82 -17.28 -3.60 17.17
N ILE A 83 -17.96 -3.13 16.12
CA ILE A 83 -17.36 -2.93 14.78
C ILE A 83 -16.21 -1.93 14.88
N TYR A 84 -16.43 -0.83 15.60
CA TYR A 84 -15.42 0.19 15.80
C TYR A 84 -14.18 -0.37 16.54
N GLU A 85 -14.39 -1.18 17.58
CA GLU A 85 -13.30 -1.87 18.29
C GLU A 85 -12.52 -2.82 17.37
N GLY A 86 -13.20 -3.62 16.55
CA GLY A 86 -12.54 -4.52 15.60
C GLY A 86 -11.72 -3.78 14.55
N LEU A 87 -12.22 -2.64 14.06
CA LEU A 87 -11.48 -1.77 13.15
C LEU A 87 -10.28 -1.10 13.82
N LEU A 88 -10.41 -0.65 15.06
CA LEU A 88 -9.31 -0.10 15.84
C LEU A 88 -8.23 -1.14 16.08
N GLU A 89 -8.58 -2.37 16.45
CA GLU A 89 -7.63 -3.47 16.57
C GLU A 89 -6.87 -3.65 15.24
N ALA A 90 -7.57 -3.68 14.12
CA ALA A 90 -6.96 -3.85 12.81
C ALA A 90 -5.97 -2.74 12.45
N VAL A 91 -6.32 -1.49 12.72
CA VAL A 91 -5.42 -0.36 12.48
C VAL A 91 -4.20 -0.43 13.40
N ASN A 92 -4.39 -0.74 14.68
CA ASN A 92 -3.31 -0.82 15.67
C ASN A 92 -2.34 -1.98 15.40
N ARG A 93 -2.84 -3.09 14.86
CA ARG A 93 -2.01 -4.25 14.51
C ARG A 93 -1.40 -4.15 13.11
N LYS A 94 -1.61 -3.03 12.41
CA LYS A 94 -0.96 -2.79 11.12
C LYS A 94 0.55 -2.72 11.30
N PRO A 95 1.34 -3.57 10.63
CA PRO A 95 2.79 -3.51 10.71
C PRO A 95 3.31 -2.19 10.13
N SER A 96 4.40 -1.69 10.69
CA SER A 96 5.04 -0.44 10.21
C SER A 96 5.50 -0.53 8.76
N GLN A 97 5.93 -1.73 8.33
CA GLN A 97 6.34 -2.03 6.97
C GLN A 97 6.17 -3.51 6.64
N HIS A 98 6.27 -3.84 5.35
CA HIS A 98 6.40 -5.23 4.91
C HIS A 98 7.87 -5.63 4.77
N HIS A 99 8.13 -6.93 4.75
CA HIS A 99 9.48 -7.50 4.76
C HIS A 99 9.84 -8.20 3.43
N ILE A 100 9.17 -7.86 2.31
CA ILE A 100 9.44 -8.40 0.96
C ILE A 100 10.91 -8.38 0.54
N ASN A 101 11.71 -7.45 1.08
CA ASN A 101 13.12 -7.28 0.71
C ASN A 101 14.08 -8.09 1.61
N GLU A 102 13.57 -8.79 2.63
CA GLU A 102 14.39 -9.52 3.58
C GLU A 102 14.69 -10.93 3.07
N GLU A 103 15.91 -11.42 3.36
CA GLU A 103 16.30 -12.79 3.02
C GLU A 103 15.41 -13.80 3.76
N GLY A 104 14.86 -14.76 3.02
CA GLY A 104 13.95 -15.76 3.58
C GLY A 104 12.49 -15.32 3.66
N TYR A 105 12.10 -14.19 3.08
CA TYR A 105 10.69 -13.80 2.94
C TYR A 105 9.91 -14.87 2.16
N ASP A 106 8.90 -15.44 2.79
CA ASP A 106 7.90 -16.29 2.12
C ASP A 106 6.71 -15.42 1.69
N PRO A 107 6.41 -15.33 0.38
CA PRO A 107 5.24 -14.61 -0.11
C PRO A 107 3.96 -15.22 0.44
N ILE A 108 3.12 -14.35 0.99
CA ILE A 108 1.80 -14.72 1.46
C ILE A 108 0.97 -15.13 0.24
N LYS A 109 0.39 -16.33 0.32
CA LYS A 109 -0.38 -16.96 -0.75
C LYS A 109 -1.75 -16.31 -0.94
#